data_AF-A0A350TI02-F1
#
_entry.id   AF-A0A350TI02-F1
#
_cell.length_a   1.000
_cell.length_b   1.000
_cell.length_c   1.000
_cell.angle_alpha   90.00
_cell.angle_beta   90.00
_cell.angle_gamma   90.00
#
_symmetry.space_group_name_H-M   'P 1'
#
loop_
_entity.id
_entity.type
_entity.pdbx_description
1 polymer ?
#
loop_
_entity_poly.entity_id
_entity_poly.type
_entity_poly.pdbx_seq_one_letter_code
_entity_poly.pdbx_strand_id
1 'polypeptide(L)'
;MAVADKVSTVLTWSLQLRYQMLDRMKQDCEYFLGHGNRATKYLWAGSVADHIEYMKALWWSFPESGKPEWLTLEEIKDYERRMAA
;
A
#
# COMPACT_ATOMS: atom_id res chain seq x y z
N MET A 1 -13.27 -4.03 4.48
CA MET A 1 -13.93 -2.93 3.74
C MET A 1 -13.65 -3.15 2.27
N ALA A 2 -14.55 -2.79 1.36
CA ALA A 2 -14.18 -2.90 -0.06
C ALA A 2 -13.05 -1.91 -0.39
N VAL A 3 -12.20 -2.23 -1.37
CA VAL A 3 -11.14 -1.31 -1.83
C VAL A 3 -11.73 0.06 -2.22
N ALA A 4 -12.95 0.09 -2.79
CA ALA A 4 -13.65 1.32 -3.13
C ALA A 4 -13.94 2.22 -1.90
N ASP A 5 -14.26 1.63 -0.74
CA ASP A 5 -14.48 2.37 0.50
C ASP A 5 -13.16 2.97 1.01
N LYS A 6 -12.07 2.22 0.87
CA LYS A 6 -10.72 2.69 1.22
C LYS A 6 -10.25 3.79 0.27
N VAL A 7 -10.56 3.71 -1.03
CA VAL A 7 -10.29 4.79 -2.01
C VAL A 7 -10.98 6.07 -1.58
N SER A 8 -12.26 6.00 -1.23
CA SER A 8 -13.02 7.16 -0.74
C SER A 8 -12.40 7.77 0.51
N THR A 9 -11.88 6.92 1.41
CA THR A 9 -11.18 7.35 2.63
C THR A 9 -9.88 8.09 2.31
N VAL A 10 -8.99 7.51 1.50
CA VAL A 10 -7.70 8.14 1.20
C VAL A 10 -7.83 9.39 0.35
N LEU A 11 -8.90 9.54 -0.44
CA LEU A 11 -9.19 10.77 -1.19
C LEU A 11 -9.45 12.00 -0.30
N THR A 12 -9.77 11.80 0.99
CA THR A 12 -9.85 12.90 1.97
C THR A 12 -8.48 13.46 2.34
N TRP A 13 -7.39 12.76 2.00
CA TRP A 13 -6.02 13.15 2.30
C TRP A 13 -5.43 13.99 1.17
N SER A 14 -4.46 14.86 1.53
CA SER A 14 -3.73 15.62 0.52
C SER A 14 -2.98 14.68 -0.44
N LEU A 15 -2.78 15.13 -1.67
CA LEU A 15 -2.02 14.37 -2.68
C LEU A 15 -0.61 13.99 -2.17
N GLN A 16 0.04 14.93 -1.49
CA GLN A 16 1.35 14.71 -0.87
C GLN A 16 1.32 13.61 0.20
N LEU A 17 0.32 13.64 1.08
CA LEU A 17 0.19 12.62 2.13
C LEU A 17 -0.06 11.24 1.52
N ARG A 18 -0.90 11.14 0.49
CA ARG A 18 -1.14 9.87 -0.21
C ARG A 18 0.14 9.29 -0.81
N TYR A 19 0.95 10.13 -1.45
CA TYR A 19 2.21 9.71 -2.07
C TYR A 19 3.22 9.23 -1.02
N GLN A 20 3.41 10.02 0.04
CA GLN A 20 4.28 9.67 1.16
C GLN A 20 3.82 8.39 1.87
N MET A 21 2.51 8.23 2.03
CA MET A 21 1.94 7.03 2.66
C MET A 21 2.18 5.79 1.81
N LEU A 22 2.01 5.87 0.49
CA LEU A 22 2.28 4.74 -0.39
C LEU A 22 3.75 4.32 -0.34
N ASP A 23 4.68 5.28 -0.32
CA ASP A 23 6.11 4.98 -0.19
C ASP A 23 6.43 4.35 1.17
N ARG A 24 5.89 4.91 2.26
CA ARG A 24 6.01 4.33 3.61
C ARG A 24 5.50 2.88 3.65
N MET A 25 4.36 2.60 3.00
CA MET A 25 3.77 1.26 2.95
C MET A 25 4.57 0.28 2.09
N LYS A 26 5.22 0.75 1.02
CA LYS A 26 6.19 -0.05 0.25
C LYS A 26 7.36 -0.48 1.15
N GLN A 27 7.92 0.44 1.93
CA GLN A 27 9.00 0.13 2.88
C GLN A 27 8.54 -0.87 3.95
N ASP A 28 7.29 -0.79 4.41
CA ASP A 28 6.70 -1.80 5.32
C ASP A 28 6.70 -3.20 4.69
N CYS A 29 6.34 -3.32 3.41
CA CYS A 29 6.36 -4.61 2.70
C CYS A 29 7.79 -5.16 2.55
N GLU A 30 8.75 -4.30 2.20
CA GLU A 30 10.16 -4.68 2.08
C GLU A 30 10.72 -5.14 3.43
N TYR A 31 10.40 -4.43 4.50
CA TYR A 31 10.79 -4.83 5.85
C TYR A 31 10.13 -6.16 6.23
N PHE A 32 8.81 -6.30 6.08
CA PHE A 32 8.07 -7.53 6.38
C PHE A 32 8.67 -8.77 5.69
N LEU A 33 9.03 -8.64 4.40
CA LEU A 33 9.59 -9.72 3.58
C LEU A 33 11.09 -9.95 3.81
N GLY A 34 11.80 -8.97 4.36
CA GLY A 34 13.21 -9.07 4.73
C GLY A 34 13.39 -9.24 6.24
N HIS A 35 13.88 -8.19 6.90
CA HIS A 35 14.33 -8.23 8.30
C HIS A 35 13.20 -8.16 9.34
N GLY A 36 11.95 -7.98 8.92
CA GLY A 36 10.78 -7.80 9.78
C GLY A 36 10.17 -9.11 10.29
N ASN A 37 10.77 -10.25 9.94
CA ASN A 37 10.33 -11.58 10.39
C ASN A 37 8.84 -11.83 10.16
N ARG A 38 8.29 -11.30 9.04
CA ARG A 38 6.87 -11.38 8.69
C ARG A 38 5.91 -10.90 9.81
N ALA A 39 6.36 -10.00 10.68
CA ALA A 39 5.56 -9.53 11.80
C ALA A 39 4.60 -8.41 11.35
N THR A 40 3.30 -8.66 11.40
CA THR A 40 2.26 -7.70 10.96
C THR A 40 2.15 -6.46 11.83
N LYS A 41 2.63 -6.50 13.08
CA LYS A 41 2.61 -5.36 14.01
C LYS A 41 3.39 -4.12 13.53
N TYR A 42 4.25 -4.28 12.53
CA TYR A 42 5.00 -3.18 11.91
C TYR A 42 4.35 -2.64 10.64
N LEU A 43 3.37 -3.37 10.08
CA LEU A 43 2.57 -2.87 8.97
C LEU A 43 1.68 -1.75 9.46
N TRP A 44 1.66 -0.63 8.76
CA TRP A 44 0.78 0.50 9.11
C TRP A 44 -0.69 0.08 9.26
N ALA A 45 -1.20 -0.80 8.38
CA ALA A 45 -2.59 -1.24 8.42
C ALA A 45 -2.85 -2.40 9.42
N GLY A 46 -1.82 -2.91 10.10
CA GLY A 46 -1.94 -3.97 11.11
C GLY A 46 -2.21 -5.38 10.59
N SER A 47 -2.58 -5.56 9.31
CA SER A 47 -2.75 -6.86 8.66
C SER A 47 -2.23 -6.83 7.22
N VAL A 48 -1.77 -7.96 6.68
CA VAL A 48 -1.32 -8.04 5.28
C VAL A 48 -2.45 -7.66 4.31
N ALA A 49 -3.66 -8.18 4.56
CA ALA A 49 -4.82 -7.92 3.71
C ALA A 49 -5.17 -6.43 3.66
N ASP A 50 -5.36 -5.79 4.81
CA ASP A 50 -5.68 -4.36 4.84
C ASP A 50 -4.54 -3.51 4.28
N HIS A 51 -3.28 -3.90 4.53
CA HIS A 51 -2.12 -3.17 4.03
C HIS A 51 -2.09 -3.14 2.50
N ILE A 52 -2.26 -4.29 1.87
CA ILE A 52 -2.31 -4.38 0.41
C ILE A 52 -3.54 -3.67 -0.16
N GLU A 53 -4.71 -3.80 0.48
CA GLU A 53 -5.92 -3.11 0.03
C GLU A 53 -5.77 -1.58 0.09
N TYR A 54 -5.13 -1.05 1.14
CA TYR A 54 -4.82 0.37 1.24
C TYR A 54 -3.74 0.82 0.24
N MET A 55 -2.72 -0.01 -0.03
CA MET A 55 -1.75 0.29 -1.10
C MET A 55 -2.43 0.39 -2.47
N LYS A 56 -3.32 -0.55 -2.79
CA LYS A 56 -4.14 -0.51 -4.03
C LYS A 56 -5.03 0.74 -4.05
N ALA A 57 -5.69 1.06 -2.94
CA ALA A 57 -6.53 2.24 -2.85
C ALA A 57 -5.75 3.55 -3.05
N LEU A 58 -4.57 3.67 -2.44
CA LEU A 58 -3.65 4.79 -2.64
C LEU A 58 -3.22 4.88 -4.10
N TRP A 59 -2.77 3.78 -4.71
CA TRP A 59 -2.37 3.75 -6.11
C TRP A 59 -3.48 4.21 -7.07
N TRP A 60 -4.70 3.70 -6.86
CA TRP A 60 -5.87 4.10 -7.66
C TRP A 60 -6.37 5.52 -7.39
N SER A 61 -6.01 6.11 -6.26
CA SER A 61 -6.42 7.48 -5.94
C SER A 61 -5.66 8.53 -6.76
N PHE A 62 -4.49 8.20 -7.31
CA PHE A 62 -3.71 9.13 -8.13
C PHE A 62 -4.32 9.27 -9.54
N PRO A 63 -4.30 10.49 -10.12
CA PRO A 63 -4.61 10.63 -11.54
C PRO A 63 -3.55 9.87 -12.37
N GLU A 64 -3.87 9.48 -13.61
CA GLU A 64 -2.94 8.74 -14.48
C GLU A 64 -1.57 9.41 -14.62
N SER A 65 -1.53 10.75 -14.74
CA SER A 65 -0.29 11.53 -14.81
C SER A 65 0.45 11.70 -13.48
N GLY A 66 -0.19 11.34 -12.36
CA GLY A 66 0.37 11.44 -11.00
C GLY A 66 0.68 10.09 -10.37
N LYS A 67 0.57 9.00 -11.13
CA LYS A 67 0.95 7.66 -10.68
C LYS A 67 2.47 7.59 -10.45
N PRO A 68 2.94 7.13 -9.27
CA PRO A 68 4.36 7.02 -9.00
C PRO A 68 5.13 6.09 -9.96
N GLU A 69 6.29 6.52 -10.45
CA GLU A 69 7.12 5.70 -11.36
C GLU A 69 7.86 4.55 -10.65
N TRP A 70 7.99 4.61 -9.32
CA TRP A 70 8.78 3.68 -8.50
C TRP A 70 7.98 2.51 -7.92
N LEU A 71 6.67 2.43 -8.18
CA LEU A 71 5.84 1.32 -7.73
C LEU A 71 4.63 1.17 -8.65
N THR A 72 4.54 0.06 -9.36
CA THR A 72 3.42 -0.30 -10.21
C THR A 72 2.35 -1.08 -9.45
N LEU A 73 1.14 -1.17 -10.02
CA LEU A 73 0.08 -2.01 -9.45
C LEU A 73 0.48 -3.50 -9.44
N GLU A 74 1.21 -3.94 -10.45
CA GLU A 74 1.74 -5.29 -10.58
C GLU A 74 2.73 -5.62 -9.45
N GLU A 75 3.58 -4.68 -9.05
CA GLU A 75 4.47 -4.85 -7.89
C GLU A 75 3.67 -4.90 -6.58
N ILE A 76 2.58 -4.13 -6.44
CA ILE A 76 1.68 -4.25 -5.28
C ILE A 76 1.04 -5.65 -5.23
N LYS A 77 0.62 -6.20 -6.37
CA LYS A 77 0.12 -7.59 -6.46
C LYS A 77 1.22 -8.61 -6.16
N ASP A 78 2.47 -8.31 -6.48
CA ASP A 78 3.60 -9.18 -6.11
C ASP A 78 3.83 -9.21 -4.61
N TYR A 79 3.78 -8.05 -3.94
CA TYR A 79 3.80 -7.97 -2.48
C TYR A 79 2.69 -8.79 -1.85
N GLU A 80 1.46 -8.69 -2.36
CA GLU A 80 0.31 -9.47 -1.89
C GLU A 80 0.61 -10.98 -1.89
N ARG A 81 1.08 -11.51 -3.02
CA ARG A 81 1.41 -12.94 -3.14
C ARG A 81 2.53 -13.34 -2.18
N ARG A 82 3.60 -12.55 -2.10
CA ARG A 82 4.79 -12.87 -1.29
C ARG A 82 4.54 -12.74 0.21
N MET A 83 3.67 -11.82 0.63
CA MET A 83 3.35 -11.59 2.04
C MET A 83 2.28 -12.55 2.56
N ALA A 84 1.42 -13.09 1.69
CA ALA A 84 0.43 -14.11 2.03
C ALA A 84 0.99 -15.54 2.09
N ALA A 85 2.20 -15.77 1.57
CA ALA A 85 2.92 -17.05 1.65
C ALA A 85 3.36 -17.40 3.09
#